data_AF-A0A4Z2C8E0-F1
#
_entry.id   AF-A0A4Z2C8E0-F1
#
_cell.length_a   1.000
_cell.length_b   1.000
_cell.length_c   1.000
_cell.angle_alpha   90.00
_cell.angle_beta   90.00
_cell.angle_gamma   90.00
#
_symmetry.space_group_name_H-M   'P 1'
#
loop_
_entity.id
_entity.type
_entity.pdbx_description
1 polymer ?
#
loop_
_entity_poly.entity_id
_entity_poly.type
_entity_poly.pdbx_seq_one_letter_code
_entity_poly.pdbx_strand_id
1 'polypeptide(L)'
;MVDVVFKKALKEFRINIFNSYSTALAMDDGKCIRYKDLYALFEHILEKSMRLEQRDWSESPVKVWVNTFKVFLDEFMTEYKPMEGTIGRAPKRERKKSRKKETDIVEEHNGHIFKSTQYSIPTYCEYCSSLIWMMDRACVCKLCRYACHRKCCSKMTTKCSKKYEPELSSRQFGVELSRLTSEERQVPQLVEKLINYIEMHGLYTEGIYRKSGSANKIKELRQGLDTDVGSVNLDDYNIHVIASVLKQWLRDLPSPLMTFELYEEFLRAMGQPDKREVIRGVYSVIDQLSRTHLSTLERLIFHLVRIALQEDTNRMSANALAIVFAPCVLRCPDTTDPLQSVQDISKTTACVELVINEQMNKYRACLKDISSLEFAENKAKSRLTHIRRSMSKGARSAKQQPHALASSQSQGAHCSGRRECRGRRRRRRCFRCFYSE
;
A
#
# COMPACT_ATOMS: atom_id res chain seq x y z
N MET A 1 -17.73 3.93 -30.77
CA MET A 1 -17.19 4.30 -32.11
C MET A 1 -16.79 5.77 -32.16
N VAL A 2 -17.65 6.70 -31.74
CA VAL A 2 -17.34 8.10 -31.38
C VAL A 2 -16.04 8.24 -30.58
N ASP A 3 -15.83 7.35 -29.60
CA ASP A 3 -14.62 7.34 -28.76
C ASP A 3 -13.30 7.12 -29.51
N VAL A 4 -13.31 6.53 -30.71
CA VAL A 4 -12.08 6.19 -31.45
C VAL A 4 -11.45 7.46 -32.02
N VAL A 5 -12.26 8.32 -32.65
CA VAL A 5 -11.82 9.60 -33.24
C VAL A 5 -11.32 10.54 -32.17
N PHE A 6 -12.09 10.66 -31.07
CA PHE A 6 -11.74 11.50 -29.95
C PHE A 6 -10.45 11.04 -29.25
N LYS A 7 -10.28 9.72 -29.05
CA LYS A 7 -9.02 9.15 -28.51
C LYS A 7 -7.83 9.37 -29.44
N LYS A 8 -8.04 9.31 -30.77
CA LYS A 8 -6.99 9.56 -31.76
C LYS A 8 -6.57 11.02 -31.77
N ALA A 9 -7.54 11.94 -31.76
CA ALA A 9 -7.30 13.38 -31.66
C ALA A 9 -6.58 13.76 -30.36
N LEU A 10 -6.95 13.18 -29.21
CA LEU A 10 -6.25 13.40 -27.94
C LEU A 10 -4.79 12.88 -27.95
N LYS A 11 -4.54 11.75 -28.60
CA LYS A 11 -3.16 11.23 -28.77
C LYS A 11 -2.32 12.15 -29.64
N GLU A 12 -2.86 12.61 -30.78
CA GLU A 12 -2.16 13.53 -31.68
C GLU A 12 -1.94 14.90 -31.02
N PHE A 13 -2.92 15.40 -30.25
CA PHE A 13 -2.80 16.61 -29.45
C PHE A 13 -1.68 16.52 -28.40
N ARG A 14 -1.58 15.40 -27.67
CA ARG A 14 -0.50 15.17 -26.70
C ARG A 14 0.88 15.21 -27.37
N ILE A 15 1.03 14.57 -28.52
CA ILE A 15 2.28 14.57 -29.28
C ILE A 15 2.63 15.99 -29.75
N ASN A 16 1.64 16.75 -30.20
CA ASN A 16 1.83 18.11 -30.69
C ASN A 16 2.24 19.08 -29.56
N ILE A 17 1.63 18.97 -28.37
CA ILE A 17 2.10 19.71 -27.18
C ILE A 17 3.53 19.34 -26.85
N PHE A 18 3.86 18.05 -26.80
CA PHE A 18 5.20 17.60 -26.43
C PHE A 18 6.26 18.15 -27.39
N ASN A 19 6.02 18.05 -28.71
CA ASN A 19 6.93 18.60 -29.72
C ASN A 19 7.01 20.13 -29.67
N SER A 20 5.90 20.81 -29.42
CA SER A 20 5.86 22.28 -29.28
C SER A 20 6.65 22.74 -28.04
N TYR A 21 6.55 22.01 -26.93
CA TYR A 21 7.27 22.32 -25.69
C TYR A 21 8.76 22.00 -25.80
N SER A 22 9.14 20.89 -26.44
CA SER A 22 10.53 20.56 -26.75
C SER A 22 11.19 21.58 -27.68
N THR A 23 10.42 22.20 -28.58
CA THR A 23 10.92 23.27 -29.47
C THR A 23 11.00 24.62 -28.76
N ALA A 24 10.02 24.94 -27.89
CA ALA A 24 10.00 26.19 -27.11
C ALA A 24 11.13 26.26 -26.07
N LEU A 25 11.47 25.14 -25.42
CA LEU A 25 12.61 25.06 -24.49
C LEU A 25 13.97 25.21 -25.19
N ALA A 26 14.04 24.99 -26.49
CA ALA A 26 15.28 25.11 -27.27
C ALA A 26 15.55 26.53 -27.80
N MET A 27 14.60 27.46 -27.68
CA MET A 27 14.64 28.77 -28.36
C MET A 27 14.64 30.00 -27.41
N ASP A 28 14.70 29.82 -26.08
CA ASP A 28 14.71 30.89 -25.06
C ASP A 28 13.75 32.06 -25.32
N ASP A 29 12.59 31.74 -25.89
CA ASP A 29 11.55 32.71 -26.20
C ASP A 29 10.40 32.39 -25.26
N GLY A 30 10.26 33.18 -24.19
CA GLY A 30 9.34 32.98 -23.04
C GLY A 30 7.84 32.95 -23.36
N LYS A 31 7.45 32.45 -24.52
CA LYS A 31 6.08 32.20 -24.96
C LYS A 31 5.52 31.00 -24.20
N CYS A 32 4.93 31.28 -23.04
CA CYS A 32 4.03 30.36 -22.38
C CYS A 32 2.85 30.06 -23.31
N ILE A 33 2.55 28.78 -23.56
CA ILE A 33 1.44 28.36 -24.40
C ILE A 33 0.14 28.87 -23.76
N ARG A 34 -0.55 29.80 -24.44
CA ARG A 34 -1.74 30.42 -23.88
C ARG A 34 -2.92 29.46 -24.01
N TYR A 35 -3.85 29.55 -23.07
CA TYR A 35 -5.09 28.76 -23.05
C TYR A 35 -5.84 28.76 -24.40
N LYS A 36 -5.92 29.91 -25.06
CA LYS A 36 -6.58 30.05 -26.37
C LYS A 36 -5.86 29.27 -27.47
N ASP A 37 -4.54 29.14 -27.37
CA ASP A 37 -3.72 28.45 -28.37
C ASP A 37 -3.86 26.92 -28.22
N LEU A 38 -3.97 26.40 -26.99
CA LEU A 38 -4.28 24.98 -26.72
C LEU A 38 -5.67 24.58 -27.21
N TYR A 39 -6.65 25.46 -27.00
CA TYR A 39 -8.02 25.26 -27.45
C TYR A 39 -8.10 25.17 -28.98
N ALA A 40 -7.52 26.15 -29.69
CA ALA A 40 -7.51 26.18 -31.15
C ALA A 40 -6.74 24.99 -31.74
N LEU A 41 -5.64 24.57 -31.11
CA LEU A 41 -4.85 23.42 -31.56
C LEU A 41 -5.65 22.11 -31.46
N PHE A 42 -6.40 21.91 -30.37
CA PHE A 42 -7.22 20.70 -30.24
C PHE A 42 -8.39 20.67 -31.24
N GLU A 43 -9.06 21.81 -31.44
CA GLU A 43 -10.12 21.94 -32.45
C GLU A 43 -9.61 21.59 -33.84
N HIS A 44 -8.45 22.14 -34.23
CA HIS A 44 -7.82 21.83 -35.52
C HIS A 44 -7.46 20.35 -35.69
N ILE A 45 -6.85 19.73 -34.66
CA ILE A 45 -6.47 18.30 -34.70
C ILE A 45 -7.72 17.41 -34.78
N LEU A 46 -8.79 17.81 -34.10
CA LEU A 46 -10.04 17.05 -34.11
C LEU A 46 -10.73 17.13 -35.48
N GLU A 47 -10.82 18.32 -36.07
CA GLU A 47 -11.36 18.50 -37.42
C GLU A 47 -10.56 17.72 -38.47
N LYS A 48 -9.21 17.77 -38.38
CA LYS A 48 -8.32 17.00 -39.25
C LYS A 48 -8.56 15.50 -39.10
N SER A 49 -8.65 15.01 -37.86
CA SER A 49 -8.90 13.59 -37.56
C SER A 49 -10.24 13.11 -38.12
N MET A 50 -11.27 13.98 -38.06
CA MET A 50 -12.59 13.68 -38.61
C MET A 50 -12.62 13.67 -40.14
N ARG A 51 -11.92 14.59 -40.81
CA ARG A 51 -11.82 14.62 -42.28
C ARG A 51 -11.12 13.38 -42.83
N LEU A 52 -10.11 12.86 -42.12
CA LEU A 52 -9.37 11.66 -42.51
C LEU A 52 -10.16 10.35 -42.36
N GLU A 53 -11.22 10.34 -41.56
CA GLU A 53 -12.03 9.14 -41.36
C GLU A 53 -13.20 8.99 -42.36
N GLN A 54 -13.38 9.93 -43.30
CA GLN A 54 -14.37 9.89 -44.40
C GLN A 54 -15.71 9.23 -44.04
N ARG A 55 -16.47 9.86 -43.15
CA ARG A 55 -17.84 9.44 -42.80
C ARG A 55 -18.82 10.59 -42.98
N ASP A 56 -20.02 10.25 -43.45
CA ASP A 56 -21.15 11.17 -43.50
C ASP A 56 -21.75 11.34 -42.10
N TRP A 57 -21.42 12.45 -41.44
CA TRP A 57 -21.99 12.84 -40.15
C TRP A 57 -23.20 13.75 -40.40
N SER A 58 -24.38 13.37 -39.91
CA SER A 58 -25.60 14.19 -40.06
C SER A 58 -25.52 15.52 -39.31
N GLU A 59 -24.77 15.56 -38.20
CA GLU A 59 -24.40 16.78 -37.46
C GLU A 59 -22.96 16.65 -36.94
N SER A 60 -22.20 17.74 -36.94
CA SER A 60 -20.78 17.73 -36.55
C SER A 60 -20.60 17.59 -35.03
N PRO A 61 -20.05 16.47 -34.50
CA PRO A 61 -19.78 16.31 -33.08
C PRO A 61 -18.62 17.17 -32.56
N VAL A 62 -17.91 17.90 -33.43
CA VAL A 62 -16.76 18.76 -33.08
C VAL A 62 -17.10 19.68 -31.92
N LYS A 63 -18.25 20.37 -31.99
CA LYS A 63 -18.65 21.35 -30.98
C LYS A 63 -18.84 20.72 -29.60
N VAL A 64 -19.41 19.52 -29.53
CA VAL A 64 -19.61 18.80 -28.26
C VAL A 64 -18.26 18.39 -27.67
N TRP A 65 -17.38 17.81 -28.49
CA TRP A 65 -16.09 17.30 -28.03
C TRP A 65 -15.09 18.40 -27.69
N VAL A 66 -15.09 19.51 -28.45
CA VAL A 66 -14.32 20.71 -28.13
C VAL A 66 -14.81 21.32 -26.81
N ASN A 67 -16.13 21.34 -26.56
CA ASN A 67 -16.67 21.80 -25.27
C ASN A 67 -16.31 20.85 -24.11
N THR A 68 -16.33 19.53 -24.32
CA THR A 68 -15.87 18.55 -23.31
C THR A 68 -14.40 18.74 -22.99
N PHE A 69 -13.56 18.94 -24.02
CA PHE A 69 -12.13 19.21 -23.84
C PHE A 69 -11.87 20.55 -23.14
N LYS A 70 -12.70 21.57 -23.42
CA LYS A 70 -12.65 22.87 -22.75
C LYS A 70 -12.90 22.75 -21.24
N VAL A 71 -13.92 21.98 -20.84
CA VAL A 71 -14.21 21.72 -19.41
C VAL A 71 -13.03 21.04 -18.72
N PHE A 72 -12.40 20.07 -19.38
CA PHE A 72 -11.19 19.41 -18.87
C PHE A 72 -10.00 20.37 -18.73
N LEU A 73 -9.74 21.21 -19.75
CA LEU A 73 -8.68 22.23 -19.68
C LEU A 73 -8.95 23.28 -18.60
N ASP A 74 -10.19 23.70 -18.43
CA ASP A 74 -10.58 24.65 -17.39
C ASP A 74 -10.28 24.09 -16.00
N GLU A 75 -10.69 22.84 -15.74
CA GLU A 75 -10.40 22.12 -14.49
C GLU A 75 -8.88 22.04 -14.24
N PHE A 76 -8.11 21.64 -15.25
CA PHE A 76 -6.64 21.54 -15.19
C PHE A 76 -5.96 22.89 -14.88
N MET A 77 -6.40 23.99 -15.50
CA MET A 77 -5.81 25.31 -15.28
C MET A 77 -6.16 25.89 -13.90
N THR A 78 -7.32 25.55 -13.32
CA THR A 78 -7.66 25.94 -11.95
C THR A 78 -6.82 25.24 -10.89
N GLU A 79 -6.33 24.03 -11.15
CA GLU A 79 -5.47 23.29 -10.21
C GLU A 79 -4.03 23.85 -10.12
N TYR A 80 -3.59 24.68 -11.09
CA TYR A 80 -2.19 25.09 -11.24
C TYR A 80 -1.89 26.58 -10.97
N LYS A 81 -2.74 27.33 -10.26
CA LYS A 81 -2.39 28.70 -9.86
C LYS A 81 -1.31 28.71 -8.77
N PRO A 82 -0.12 29.31 -9.00
CA PRO A 82 0.88 29.56 -7.96
C PRO A 82 0.45 30.73 -7.07
N MET A 83 0.81 30.65 -5.80
CA MET A 83 0.49 31.63 -4.76
C MET A 83 1.60 32.68 -4.68
N GLU A 84 1.33 33.93 -5.07
CA GLU A 84 2.15 35.10 -4.75
C GLU A 84 1.29 36.34 -4.43
N GLY A 85 1.50 36.92 -3.23
CA GLY A 85 1.70 38.37 -3.06
C GLY A 85 0.54 39.38 -3.04
N THR A 86 -0.16 39.49 -1.90
CA THR A 86 -0.51 40.73 -1.15
C THR A 86 -1.33 41.93 -1.71
N ILE A 87 -2.33 42.30 -0.89
CA ILE A 87 -2.95 43.62 -0.56
C ILE A 87 -4.18 44.11 -1.34
N GLY A 88 -5.33 44.11 -0.63
CA GLY A 88 -6.17 45.31 -0.50
C GLY A 88 -7.50 45.37 -1.24
N ARG A 89 -8.58 44.89 -0.60
CA ARG A 89 -9.85 45.61 -0.28
C ARG A 89 -11.00 44.62 -0.07
N ALA A 90 -11.62 44.69 1.12
CA ALA A 90 -12.89 44.03 1.38
C ALA A 90 -14.00 44.62 0.49
N PRO A 91 -14.96 43.79 0.03
CA PRO A 91 -16.29 44.01 0.57
C PRO A 91 -17.13 42.74 0.82
N LYS A 92 -17.92 42.86 1.89
CA LYS A 92 -19.23 42.27 2.19
C LYS A 92 -19.36 40.74 2.34
N ARG A 93 -19.63 40.38 3.60
CA ARG A 93 -20.20 39.11 4.07
C ARG A 93 -21.47 38.75 3.28
N GLU A 94 -21.39 37.72 2.46
CA GLU A 94 -22.52 36.83 2.21
C GLU A 94 -22.28 35.51 2.93
N ARG A 95 -23.18 35.18 3.86
CA ARG A 95 -23.23 33.88 4.53
C ARG A 95 -23.52 32.78 3.49
N LYS A 96 -22.49 32.19 2.89
CA LYS A 96 -22.61 30.89 2.21
C LYS A 96 -22.29 29.78 3.20
N LYS A 97 -23.37 29.11 3.65
CA LYS A 97 -23.32 27.83 4.36
C LYS A 97 -22.35 26.90 3.63
N SER A 98 -21.30 26.49 4.33
CA SER A 98 -20.43 25.38 3.95
C SER A 98 -21.32 24.19 3.54
N ARG A 99 -21.25 23.79 2.26
CA ARG A 99 -21.70 22.46 1.86
C ARG A 99 -20.71 21.48 2.47
N LYS A 100 -21.04 21.04 3.69
CA LYS A 100 -20.49 19.86 4.34
C LYS A 100 -20.47 18.75 3.29
N LYS A 101 -19.26 18.31 2.90
CA LYS A 101 -19.07 17.12 2.08
C LYS A 101 -19.65 15.98 2.91
N GLU A 102 -20.88 15.61 2.60
CA GLU A 102 -21.68 14.59 3.28
C GLU A 102 -20.93 13.27 3.09
N THR A 103 -20.06 12.95 4.04
CA THR A 103 -19.59 11.60 4.31
C THR A 103 -20.78 10.67 4.20
N ASP A 104 -20.69 9.59 3.43
CA ASP A 104 -21.71 8.53 3.33
C ASP A 104 -22.24 8.22 4.75
N ILE A 105 -23.35 8.85 5.16
CA ILE A 105 -23.91 8.71 6.50
C ILE A 105 -24.58 7.34 6.51
N VAL A 106 -23.95 6.41 7.21
CA VAL A 106 -24.52 5.10 7.48
C VAL A 106 -25.42 5.27 8.71
N GLU A 107 -26.72 5.43 8.49
CA GLU A 107 -27.70 5.41 9.58
C GLU A 107 -27.96 3.94 9.95
N GLU A 108 -27.59 3.56 11.18
CA GLU A 108 -27.92 2.24 11.74
C GLU A 108 -29.24 2.35 12.51
N HIS A 109 -30.22 1.54 12.13
CA HIS A 109 -31.52 1.51 12.82
C HIS A 109 -32.11 0.10 12.81
N ASN A 110 -32.44 -0.42 13.99
CA ASN A 110 -33.01 -1.77 14.17
C ASN A 110 -32.27 -2.90 13.42
N GLY A 111 -30.93 -2.80 13.35
CA GLY A 111 -30.06 -3.78 12.69
C GLY A 111 -29.93 -3.63 11.17
N HIS A 112 -30.52 -2.58 10.59
CA HIS A 112 -30.32 -2.21 9.19
C HIS A 112 -29.15 -1.21 9.05
N ILE A 113 -28.36 -1.38 7.98
CA ILE A 113 -27.26 -0.46 7.62
C ILE A 113 -27.70 0.32 6.38
N PHE A 114 -28.22 1.53 6.56
CA PHE A 114 -28.79 2.30 5.45
C PHE A 114 -27.74 3.12 4.69
N LYS A 115 -27.82 3.09 3.35
CA LYS A 115 -27.11 4.00 2.45
C LYS A 115 -28.11 4.88 1.71
N SER A 116 -27.80 6.17 1.62
CA SER A 116 -28.56 7.11 0.81
C SER A 116 -28.31 6.85 -0.68
N THR A 117 -29.35 6.43 -1.40
CA THR A 117 -29.25 6.03 -2.82
C THR A 117 -30.34 6.75 -3.62
N GLN A 118 -29.98 7.29 -4.78
CA GLN A 118 -30.94 7.87 -5.72
C GLN A 118 -31.21 6.84 -6.83
N TYR A 119 -32.48 6.51 -7.04
CA TYR A 119 -32.90 5.56 -8.08
C TYR A 119 -33.38 6.31 -9.32
N SER A 120 -33.01 5.76 -10.49
CA SER A 120 -33.54 6.18 -11.79
C SER A 120 -34.79 5.39 -12.20
N ILE A 121 -35.41 4.66 -11.28
CA ILE A 121 -36.56 3.78 -11.51
C ILE A 121 -37.59 4.02 -10.38
N PRO A 122 -38.91 4.07 -10.69
CA PRO A 122 -39.96 4.22 -9.69
C PRO A 122 -39.85 3.14 -8.60
N THR A 123 -39.57 3.56 -7.36
CA THR A 123 -39.35 2.66 -6.22
C THR A 123 -40.32 3.03 -5.10
N TYR A 124 -40.98 2.05 -4.49
CA TYR A 124 -41.94 2.28 -3.40
C TYR A 124 -41.27 2.08 -2.04
N CYS A 125 -41.65 2.90 -1.06
CA CYS A 125 -41.17 2.80 0.31
C CYS A 125 -41.81 1.60 1.01
N GLU A 126 -41.01 0.68 1.52
CA GLU A 126 -41.50 -0.53 2.20
C GLU A 126 -42.13 -0.27 3.59
N TYR A 127 -42.07 0.97 4.10
CA TYR A 127 -42.72 1.35 5.38
C TYR A 127 -44.11 1.94 5.17
N CYS A 128 -44.22 2.98 4.33
CA CYS A 128 -45.50 3.67 4.09
C CYS A 128 -46.17 3.29 2.77
N SER A 129 -45.59 2.35 2.02
CA SER A 129 -46.05 1.88 0.70
C SER A 129 -46.22 2.99 -0.35
N SER A 130 -45.73 4.20 -0.08
CA SER A 130 -45.84 5.35 -0.98
C SER A 130 -44.62 5.44 -1.89
N LEU A 131 -44.79 6.07 -3.05
CA LEU A 131 -43.72 6.24 -4.03
C LEU A 131 -42.56 7.08 -3.47
N ILE A 132 -41.33 6.64 -3.69
CA ILE A 132 -40.12 7.44 -3.51
C ILE A 132 -39.89 8.16 -4.83
N TRP A 133 -40.02 9.49 -4.82
CA TRP A 133 -39.88 10.30 -6.02
C TRP A 133 -38.46 10.21 -6.58
N MET A 134 -38.32 10.24 -7.90
CA MET A 134 -37.05 10.06 -8.62
C MET A 134 -35.97 11.10 -8.25
N MET A 135 -36.40 12.25 -7.73
CA MET A 135 -35.53 13.33 -7.26
C MET A 135 -35.15 13.21 -5.78
N ASP A 136 -35.82 12.32 -5.04
CA ASP A 136 -35.58 12.07 -3.61
C ASP A 136 -34.56 10.94 -3.42
N ARG A 137 -33.72 11.08 -2.40
CA ARG A 137 -32.81 10.02 -1.97
C ARG A 137 -33.55 9.01 -1.08
N ALA A 138 -33.54 7.74 -1.46
CA ALA A 138 -34.01 6.63 -0.65
C ALA A 138 -32.95 6.21 0.39
N CYS A 139 -33.38 5.75 1.56
CA CYS A 139 -32.55 4.99 2.48
C CYS A 139 -32.67 3.51 2.13
N VAL A 140 -31.57 2.87 1.77
CA VAL A 140 -31.55 1.46 1.35
C VAL A 140 -30.64 0.64 2.25
N CYS A 141 -31.19 -0.39 2.88
CA CYS A 141 -30.40 -1.27 3.74
C CYS A 141 -29.43 -2.10 2.88
N LYS A 142 -28.14 -2.07 3.20
CA LYS A 142 -27.10 -2.85 2.50
C LYS A 142 -27.28 -4.37 2.65
N LEU A 143 -28.01 -4.82 3.66
CA LEU A 143 -28.09 -6.23 4.04
C LEU A 143 -29.30 -6.91 3.39
N CYS A 144 -30.49 -6.38 3.67
CA CYS A 144 -31.75 -6.95 3.19
C CYS A 144 -32.37 -6.21 2.00
N ARG A 145 -31.72 -5.12 1.51
CA ARG A 145 -32.22 -4.23 0.43
C ARG A 145 -33.50 -3.48 0.74
N TYR A 146 -33.95 -3.51 2.00
CA TYR A 146 -35.11 -2.73 2.45
C TYR A 146 -34.96 -1.26 2.07
N ALA A 147 -35.88 -0.75 1.26
CA ALA A 147 -35.86 0.63 0.76
C ALA A 147 -36.98 1.46 1.39
N CYS A 148 -36.64 2.61 1.98
CA CYS A 148 -37.62 3.51 2.58
C CYS A 148 -37.26 4.98 2.40
N HIS A 149 -38.21 5.88 2.64
CA HIS A 149 -37.91 7.31 2.73
C HIS A 149 -37.01 7.59 3.94
N ARG A 150 -36.18 8.63 3.86
CA ARG A 150 -35.37 9.09 4.99
C ARG A 150 -36.18 9.35 6.27
N LYS A 151 -37.38 9.92 6.14
CA LYS A 151 -38.29 10.19 7.27
C LYS A 151 -38.95 8.92 7.84
N CYS A 152 -39.00 7.86 7.06
CA CYS A 152 -39.57 6.56 7.47
C CYS A 152 -38.52 5.68 8.13
N CYS A 153 -37.24 5.87 7.79
CA CYS A 153 -36.11 5.14 8.37
C CYS A 153 -36.11 5.18 9.91
N SER A 154 -36.29 6.36 10.52
CA SER A 154 -36.32 6.52 11.99
C SER A 154 -37.60 6.02 12.66
N LYS A 155 -38.70 5.86 11.91
CA LYS A 155 -40.02 5.42 12.42
C LYS A 155 -40.25 3.91 12.26
N MET A 156 -39.38 3.24 11.52
CA MET A 156 -39.48 1.82 11.26
C MET A 156 -39.16 1.02 12.52
N THR A 157 -40.01 0.06 12.87
CA THR A 157 -39.82 -0.87 14.01
C THR A 157 -39.38 -2.26 13.58
N THR A 158 -39.47 -2.56 12.28
CA THR A 158 -39.02 -3.83 11.68
C THR A 158 -37.51 -4.00 11.87
N LYS A 159 -37.12 -5.19 12.35
CA LYS A 159 -35.71 -5.57 12.50
C LYS A 159 -35.19 -6.18 11.20
N CYS A 160 -33.90 -5.99 10.92
CA CYS A 160 -33.29 -6.55 9.71
C CYS A 160 -33.28 -8.07 9.76
N SER A 161 -33.88 -8.71 8.75
CA SER A 161 -33.95 -10.17 8.63
C SER A 161 -32.60 -10.83 8.35
N LYS A 162 -31.64 -10.07 7.83
CA LYS A 162 -30.24 -10.49 7.68
C LYS A 162 -29.41 -9.85 8.79
N LYS A 163 -28.80 -10.67 9.64
CA LYS A 163 -27.79 -10.18 10.59
C LYS A 163 -26.60 -9.65 9.78
N TYR A 164 -26.12 -8.45 10.09
CA TYR A 164 -24.80 -8.03 9.67
C TYR A 164 -23.81 -8.97 10.36
N GLU A 165 -23.19 -9.86 9.59
CA GLU A 165 -22.05 -10.62 10.08
C GLU A 165 -20.81 -9.75 9.81
N PRO A 166 -20.17 -9.17 10.85
CA PRO A 166 -18.95 -8.40 10.67
C PRO A 166 -17.82 -9.24 10.05
N GLU A 167 -17.93 -10.57 10.15
CA GLU A 167 -16.99 -11.56 9.61
C GLU A 167 -17.03 -11.67 8.06
N LEU A 168 -18.09 -11.18 7.40
CA LEU A 168 -18.24 -11.24 5.94
C LEU A 168 -17.92 -9.91 5.22
N SER A 169 -17.54 -8.87 5.96
CA SER A 169 -17.12 -7.60 5.35
C SER A 169 -15.73 -7.78 4.73
N SER A 170 -15.60 -7.59 3.42
CA SER A 170 -14.30 -7.63 2.73
C SER A 170 -13.39 -6.43 3.07
N ARG A 171 -13.89 -5.50 3.88
CA ARG A 171 -13.19 -4.30 4.31
C ARG A 171 -11.90 -4.65 5.06
N GLN A 172 -10.79 -4.06 4.63
CA GLN A 172 -9.46 -4.29 5.17
C GLN A 172 -8.93 -3.10 6.00
N PHE A 173 -9.49 -1.90 5.83
CA PHE A 173 -9.03 -0.68 6.49
C PHE A 173 -10.01 -0.18 7.55
N GLY A 174 -9.52 0.28 8.70
CA GLY A 174 -10.38 0.80 9.77
C GLY A 174 -11.18 -0.29 10.48
N VAL A 175 -10.62 -1.49 10.56
CA VAL A 175 -11.21 -2.63 11.26
C VAL A 175 -10.21 -3.18 12.26
N GLU A 176 -10.71 -3.80 13.34
CA GLU A 176 -9.87 -4.42 14.37
C GLU A 176 -8.92 -5.46 13.77
N LEU A 177 -7.69 -5.50 14.28
CA LEU A 177 -6.65 -6.39 13.79
C LEU A 177 -7.07 -7.87 13.90
N SER A 178 -7.75 -8.22 14.99
CA SER A 178 -8.27 -9.57 15.25
C SER A 178 -9.22 -10.07 14.16
N ARG A 179 -9.97 -9.19 13.49
CA ARG A 179 -10.89 -9.55 12.39
C ARG A 179 -10.17 -9.89 11.09
N LEU A 180 -8.92 -9.48 10.94
CA LEU A 180 -8.10 -9.68 9.74
C LEU A 180 -7.14 -10.87 9.88
N THR A 181 -7.20 -11.57 11.01
CA THR A 181 -6.35 -12.69 11.38
C THR A 181 -7.20 -13.92 11.72
N SER A 182 -6.63 -15.11 11.61
CA SER A 182 -7.24 -16.38 12.03
C SER A 182 -6.21 -17.23 12.77
N GLU A 183 -6.64 -18.37 13.33
CA GLU A 183 -5.71 -19.30 13.99
C GLU A 183 -4.54 -19.73 13.08
N GLU A 184 -4.83 -19.94 11.79
CA GLU A 184 -3.84 -20.31 10.77
C GLU A 184 -3.03 -19.11 10.25
N ARG A 185 -3.56 -17.89 10.36
CA ARG A 185 -2.96 -16.68 9.79
C ARG A 185 -2.95 -15.54 10.81
N GLN A 186 -1.85 -15.43 11.56
CA GLN A 186 -1.65 -14.42 12.60
C GLN A 186 -1.28 -13.03 12.07
N VAL A 187 -0.91 -12.91 10.79
CA VAL A 187 -0.61 -11.62 10.12
C VAL A 187 -1.63 -11.39 8.99
N PRO A 188 -2.27 -10.20 8.91
CA PRO A 188 -3.23 -9.91 7.86
C PRO A 188 -2.68 -10.10 6.44
N GLN A 189 -3.50 -10.68 5.56
CA GLN A 189 -3.12 -10.95 4.17
C GLN A 189 -2.70 -9.68 3.42
N LEU A 190 -3.40 -8.57 3.67
CA LEU A 190 -3.05 -7.27 3.08
C LEU A 190 -1.63 -6.85 3.47
N VAL A 191 -1.28 -6.97 4.76
CA VAL A 191 0.05 -6.63 5.27
C VAL A 191 1.12 -7.50 4.63
N GLU A 192 0.91 -8.82 4.60
CA GLU A 192 1.84 -9.73 3.94
C GLU A 192 2.01 -9.40 2.45
N LYS A 193 0.91 -9.16 1.73
CA LYS A 193 0.94 -8.85 0.29
C LYS A 193 1.75 -7.58 0.01
N LEU A 194 1.49 -6.50 0.74
CA LEU A 194 2.22 -5.24 0.56
C LEU A 194 3.69 -5.36 0.95
N ILE A 195 3.97 -5.95 2.12
CA ILE A 195 5.34 -6.09 2.60
C ILE A 195 6.17 -7.00 1.68
N ASN A 196 5.64 -8.16 1.28
CA ASN A 196 6.35 -9.08 0.40
C ASN A 196 6.69 -8.40 -0.94
N TYR A 197 5.78 -7.60 -1.48
CA TYR A 197 6.03 -6.84 -2.70
C TYR A 197 7.14 -5.79 -2.50
N ILE A 198 7.09 -5.01 -1.42
CA ILE A 198 8.15 -4.02 -1.12
C ILE A 198 9.51 -4.69 -0.91
N GLU A 199 9.53 -5.86 -0.30
CA GLU A 199 10.76 -6.64 -0.12
C GLU A 199 11.34 -7.22 -1.40
N MET A 200 10.51 -7.45 -2.43
CA MET A 200 10.96 -7.95 -3.73
C MET A 200 11.38 -6.82 -4.68
N HIS A 201 10.69 -5.68 -4.65
CA HIS A 201 10.84 -4.63 -5.65
C HIS A 201 11.38 -3.30 -5.10
N GLY A 202 11.24 -3.05 -3.80
CA GLY A 202 11.44 -1.74 -3.18
C GLY A 202 12.67 -1.57 -2.29
N LEU A 203 13.41 -2.65 -1.95
CA LEU A 203 14.50 -2.59 -0.97
C LEU A 203 15.61 -1.58 -1.32
N TYR A 204 15.88 -1.39 -2.61
CA TYR A 204 16.92 -0.51 -3.12
C TYR A 204 16.39 0.85 -3.58
N THR A 205 15.09 1.11 -3.39
CA THR A 205 14.50 2.39 -3.81
C THR A 205 14.83 3.48 -2.81
N GLU A 206 15.46 4.56 -3.29
CA GLU A 206 15.84 5.70 -2.47
C GLU A 206 14.63 6.37 -1.79
N GLY A 207 14.70 6.51 -0.47
CA GLY A 207 13.66 7.14 0.32
C GLY A 207 12.39 6.30 0.42
N ILE A 208 12.46 4.97 0.30
CA ILE A 208 11.32 4.09 0.57
C ILE A 208 10.72 4.40 1.96
N TYR A 209 9.39 4.46 2.05
CA TYR A 209 8.62 4.99 3.18
C TYR A 209 8.76 6.48 3.52
N ARG A 210 9.86 7.16 3.18
CA ARG A 210 9.99 8.62 3.36
C ARG A 210 9.29 9.41 2.25
N LYS A 211 9.54 9.07 0.99
CA LYS A 211 8.90 9.69 -0.18
C LYS A 211 7.47 9.16 -0.32
N SER A 212 6.54 10.06 -0.65
CA SER A 212 5.13 9.74 -0.86
C SER A 212 4.82 9.51 -2.34
N GLY A 213 3.97 8.53 -2.61
CA GLY A 213 3.42 8.32 -3.95
C GLY A 213 2.29 9.31 -4.29
N SER A 214 1.79 9.25 -5.53
CA SER A 214 0.64 10.07 -5.95
C SER A 214 -0.60 9.80 -5.07
N ALA A 215 -1.19 10.86 -4.51
CA ALA A 215 -2.34 10.77 -3.62
C ALA A 215 -3.55 10.08 -4.27
N ASN A 216 -3.77 10.30 -5.57
CA ASN A 216 -4.86 9.68 -6.31
C ASN A 216 -4.64 8.16 -6.44
N LYS A 217 -3.41 7.75 -6.73
CA LYS A 217 -3.04 6.32 -6.81
C LYS A 217 -3.05 5.64 -5.44
N ILE A 218 -2.74 6.35 -4.35
CA ILE A 218 -2.90 5.84 -2.98
C ILE A 218 -4.37 5.55 -2.68
N LYS A 219 -5.28 6.48 -3.02
CA LYS A 219 -6.72 6.28 -2.83
C LYS A 219 -7.26 5.12 -3.67
N GLU A 220 -6.85 5.03 -4.93
CA GLU A 220 -7.21 3.94 -5.85
C GLU A 220 -6.76 2.59 -5.32
N LEU A 221 -5.47 2.45 -4.95
CA LEU A 221 -4.93 1.20 -4.41
C LEU A 221 -5.61 0.81 -3.10
N ARG A 222 -5.82 1.78 -2.19
CA ARG A 222 -6.53 1.56 -0.93
C ARG A 222 -7.94 1.02 -1.19
N GLN A 223 -8.70 1.65 -2.10
CA GLN A 223 -10.06 1.21 -2.42
C GLN A 223 -10.09 -0.19 -3.04
N GLY A 224 -9.16 -0.50 -3.94
CA GLY A 224 -9.03 -1.83 -4.53
C GLY A 224 -8.79 -2.90 -3.46
N LEU A 225 -7.83 -2.65 -2.57
CA LEU A 225 -7.49 -3.58 -1.48
C LEU A 225 -8.61 -3.74 -0.45
N ASP A 226 -9.37 -2.67 -0.19
CA ASP A 226 -10.52 -2.69 0.73
C ASP A 226 -11.71 -3.46 0.14
N THR A 227 -11.75 -3.63 -1.19
CA THR A 227 -12.78 -4.40 -1.90
C THR A 227 -12.41 -5.87 -1.98
N ASP A 228 -11.23 -6.17 -2.52
CA ASP A 228 -10.68 -7.51 -2.63
C ASP A 228 -9.14 -7.46 -2.72
N VAL A 229 -8.48 -7.96 -1.67
CA VAL A 229 -7.02 -8.02 -1.60
C VAL A 229 -6.45 -8.92 -2.71
N GLY A 230 -7.16 -9.97 -3.12
CA GLY A 230 -6.69 -10.97 -4.07
C GLY A 230 -6.51 -10.41 -5.48
N SER A 231 -7.53 -9.72 -6.00
CA SER A 231 -7.56 -9.22 -7.39
C SER A 231 -6.65 -8.03 -7.69
N VAL A 232 -6.21 -7.28 -6.68
CA VAL A 232 -5.34 -6.11 -6.90
C VAL A 232 -3.97 -6.54 -7.42
N ASN A 233 -3.59 -6.07 -8.60
CA ASN A 233 -2.23 -6.18 -9.12
C ASN A 233 -1.37 -5.02 -8.60
N LEU A 234 -0.26 -5.33 -7.94
CA LEU A 234 0.64 -4.31 -7.37
C LEU A 234 1.62 -3.74 -8.41
N ASP A 235 1.84 -4.42 -9.54
CA ASP A 235 2.73 -3.96 -10.61
C ASP A 235 2.25 -2.65 -11.26
N ASP A 236 0.95 -2.36 -11.17
CA ASP A 236 0.34 -1.15 -11.72
C ASP A 236 0.63 0.12 -10.89
N TYR A 237 1.32 -0.01 -9.76
CA TYR A 237 1.54 1.06 -8.80
C TYR A 237 3.03 1.30 -8.52
N ASN A 238 3.40 2.58 -8.43
CA ASN A 238 4.73 2.96 -7.97
C ASN A 238 4.97 2.48 -6.53
N ILE A 239 6.18 2.04 -6.23
CA ILE A 239 6.52 1.48 -4.92
C ILE A 239 6.25 2.43 -3.74
N HIS A 240 6.40 3.75 -3.94
CA HIS A 240 6.07 4.75 -2.92
C HIS A 240 4.57 4.85 -2.64
N VAL A 241 3.70 4.50 -3.62
CA VAL A 241 2.24 4.38 -3.41
C VAL A 241 1.95 3.19 -2.49
N ILE A 242 2.53 2.03 -2.79
CA ILE A 242 2.37 0.79 -2.01
C ILE A 242 2.85 0.99 -0.57
N ALA A 243 4.04 1.57 -0.41
CA ALA A 243 4.61 1.94 0.88
C ALA A 243 3.71 2.92 1.66
N SER A 244 3.11 3.89 0.96
CA SER A 244 2.20 4.85 1.59
C SER A 244 0.90 4.20 2.05
N VAL A 245 0.36 3.25 1.28
CA VAL A 245 -0.83 2.47 1.65
C VAL A 245 -0.57 1.60 2.87
N LEU A 246 0.59 0.94 2.98
CA LEU A 246 0.93 0.17 4.18
C LEU A 246 0.98 1.06 5.43
N LYS A 247 1.64 2.23 5.35
CA LYS A 247 1.65 3.21 6.45
C LYS A 247 0.25 3.67 6.81
N GLN A 248 -0.59 3.92 5.80
CA GLN A 248 -1.98 4.32 6.03
C GLN A 248 -2.79 3.21 6.69
N TRP A 249 -2.61 1.96 6.29
CA TRP A 249 -3.29 0.82 6.90
C TRP A 249 -2.99 0.73 8.41
N LEU A 250 -1.72 0.88 8.80
CA LEU A 250 -1.31 0.89 10.23
C LEU A 250 -1.95 2.06 11.01
N ARG A 251 -2.02 3.25 10.40
CA ARG A 251 -2.65 4.43 11.01
C ARG A 251 -4.17 4.30 11.11
N ASP A 252 -4.80 3.64 10.15
CA ASP A 252 -6.24 3.46 10.08
C ASP A 252 -6.73 2.38 11.07
N LEU A 253 -5.86 1.55 11.67
CA LEU A 253 -6.27 0.59 12.70
C LEU A 253 -6.95 1.32 13.87
N PRO A 254 -8.10 0.82 14.41
CA PRO A 254 -8.78 1.46 15.53
C PRO A 254 -7.87 1.59 16.77
N SER A 255 -7.23 0.49 17.17
CA SER A 255 -6.13 0.48 18.16
C SER A 255 -4.79 0.43 17.43
N PRO A 256 -3.77 1.22 17.83
CA PRO A 256 -2.45 1.16 17.22
C PRO A 256 -1.83 -0.23 17.41
N LEU A 257 -0.84 -0.56 16.57
CA LEU A 257 -0.25 -1.90 16.60
C LEU A 257 0.41 -2.22 17.96
N MET A 258 0.99 -1.22 18.63
CA MET A 258 1.55 -1.32 19.99
C MET A 258 0.55 -0.92 21.09
N THR A 259 -0.74 -0.85 20.73
CA THR A 259 -1.93 -0.58 21.55
C THR A 259 -1.93 0.71 22.38
N PHE A 260 -3.11 1.20 22.74
CA PHE A 260 -3.21 2.39 23.58
C PHE A 260 -2.98 2.05 25.06
N GLU A 261 -3.36 0.84 25.49
CA GLU A 261 -3.26 0.38 26.87
C GLU A 261 -1.80 0.27 27.34
N LEU A 262 -0.88 -0.05 26.43
CA LEU A 262 0.55 -0.23 26.74
C LEU A 262 1.39 1.03 26.46
N TYR A 263 0.78 2.11 25.96
CA TYR A 263 1.49 3.32 25.55
C TYR A 263 2.36 3.90 26.68
N GLU A 264 1.78 4.08 27.87
CA GLU A 264 2.49 4.61 29.05
C GLU A 264 3.58 3.65 29.56
N GLU A 265 3.37 2.34 29.42
CA GLU A 265 4.36 1.34 29.82
C GLU A 265 5.58 1.38 28.90
N PHE A 266 5.39 1.60 27.59
CA PHE A 266 6.50 1.86 26.66
C PHE A 266 7.27 3.12 27.05
N LEU A 267 6.59 4.22 27.38
CA LEU A 267 7.26 5.45 27.80
C LEU A 267 8.02 5.30 29.12
N ARG A 268 7.45 4.55 30.08
CA ARG A 268 8.10 4.25 31.36
C ARG A 268 9.34 3.38 31.18
N ALA A 269 9.29 2.39 30.30
CA ALA A 269 10.45 1.57 29.95
C ALA A 269 11.56 2.41 29.30
N MET A 270 11.20 3.35 28.43
CA MET A 270 12.16 4.30 27.83
C MET A 270 12.73 5.32 28.82
N GLY A 271 12.11 5.50 29.99
CA GLY A 271 12.58 6.38 31.06
C GLY A 271 13.62 5.75 31.98
N GLN A 272 13.99 4.48 31.79
CA GLN A 272 15.00 3.82 32.62
C GLN A 272 16.40 4.40 32.36
N PRO A 273 17.26 4.50 33.39
CA PRO A 273 18.57 5.15 33.27
C PRO A 273 19.59 4.30 32.49
N ASP A 274 19.51 2.97 32.60
CA ASP A 274 20.45 2.05 31.96
C ASP A 274 19.87 1.48 30.66
N LYS A 275 20.70 1.44 29.61
CA LYS A 275 20.28 0.96 28.29
C LYS A 275 19.81 -0.49 28.29
N ARG A 276 20.43 -1.39 29.07
CA ARG A 276 20.00 -2.79 29.19
C ARG A 276 18.64 -2.89 29.86
N GLU A 277 18.40 -2.06 30.86
CA GLU A 277 17.10 -1.96 31.54
C GLU A 277 16.01 -1.42 30.61
N VAL A 278 16.33 -0.41 29.79
CA VAL A 278 15.42 0.07 28.74
C VAL A 278 15.05 -1.06 27.78
N ILE A 279 16.04 -1.80 27.26
CA ILE A 279 15.80 -2.92 26.33
C ILE A 279 14.91 -3.97 27.00
N ARG A 280 15.28 -4.41 28.21
CA ARG A 280 14.52 -5.42 28.98
C ARG A 280 13.08 -4.98 29.23
N GLY A 281 12.90 -3.73 29.66
CA GLY A 281 11.57 -3.14 29.89
C GLY A 281 10.73 -3.09 28.61
N VAL A 282 11.29 -2.59 27.51
CA VAL A 282 10.56 -2.49 26.23
C VAL A 282 10.12 -3.87 25.74
N TYR A 283 11.02 -4.87 25.77
CA TYR A 283 10.65 -6.24 25.36
C TYR A 283 9.62 -6.86 26.31
N SER A 284 9.70 -6.62 27.62
CA SER A 284 8.69 -7.06 28.57
C SER A 284 7.30 -6.45 28.33
N VAL A 285 7.22 -5.26 27.75
CA VAL A 285 5.94 -4.65 27.35
C VAL A 285 5.46 -5.24 26.02
N ILE A 286 6.36 -5.48 25.06
CA ILE A 286 6.04 -6.16 23.79
C ILE A 286 5.44 -7.56 24.06
N ASP A 287 5.95 -8.30 25.02
CA ASP A 287 5.47 -9.65 25.38
C ASP A 287 4.05 -9.65 25.96
N GLN A 288 3.53 -8.50 26.38
CA GLN A 288 2.14 -8.35 26.84
C GLN A 288 1.15 -8.11 25.70
N LEU A 289 1.64 -7.84 24.47
CA LEU A 289 0.77 -7.68 23.30
C LEU A 289 0.01 -8.98 23.01
N SER A 290 -1.23 -8.85 22.55
CA SER A 290 -1.98 -10.00 22.05
C SER A 290 -1.24 -10.65 20.88
N ARG A 291 -1.45 -11.97 20.70
CA ARG A 291 -0.74 -12.76 19.69
C ARG A 291 -0.80 -12.18 18.27
N THR A 292 -1.93 -11.58 17.91
CA THR A 292 -2.17 -10.97 16.59
C THR A 292 -1.39 -9.66 16.42
N HIS A 293 -1.37 -8.81 17.45
CA HIS A 293 -0.57 -7.59 17.49
C HIS A 293 0.92 -7.90 17.47
N LEU A 294 1.37 -8.84 18.31
CA LEU A 294 2.76 -9.27 18.38
C LEU A 294 3.24 -9.82 17.03
N SER A 295 2.52 -10.79 16.44
CA SER A 295 2.91 -11.41 15.16
C SER A 295 2.98 -10.37 14.02
N THR A 296 2.04 -9.42 14.00
CA THR A 296 2.02 -8.35 12.98
C THR A 296 3.15 -7.34 13.20
N LEU A 297 3.44 -6.99 14.46
CA LEU A 297 4.56 -6.13 14.84
C LEU A 297 5.89 -6.77 14.45
N GLU A 298 6.10 -8.04 14.80
CA GLU A 298 7.31 -8.78 14.43
C GLU A 298 7.51 -8.83 12.91
N ARG A 299 6.44 -9.11 12.15
CA ARG A 299 6.52 -9.13 10.68
C ARG A 299 6.92 -7.76 10.12
N LEU A 300 6.39 -6.68 10.70
CA LEU A 300 6.73 -5.30 10.34
C LEU A 300 8.18 -4.97 10.72
N ILE A 301 8.61 -5.22 11.95
CA ILE A 301 9.96 -4.91 12.41
C ILE A 301 11.00 -5.68 11.58
N PHE A 302 10.74 -6.96 11.29
CA PHE A 302 11.60 -7.73 10.39
C PHE A 302 11.73 -7.09 9.00
N HIS A 303 10.61 -6.59 8.46
CA HIS A 303 10.61 -5.87 7.20
C HIS A 303 11.47 -4.59 7.27
N LEU A 304 11.32 -3.79 8.33
CA LEU A 304 12.10 -2.56 8.52
C LEU A 304 13.59 -2.85 8.69
N VAL A 305 13.96 -3.91 9.41
CA VAL A 305 15.35 -4.38 9.50
C VAL A 305 15.92 -4.68 8.11
N ARG A 306 15.17 -5.38 7.25
CA ARG A 306 15.63 -5.67 5.89
C ARG A 306 15.87 -4.42 5.05
N ILE A 307 15.07 -3.38 5.22
CA ILE A 307 15.25 -2.10 4.54
C ILE A 307 16.46 -1.36 5.09
N ALA A 308 16.58 -1.26 6.41
CA ALA A 308 17.70 -0.57 7.06
C ALA A 308 19.06 -1.23 6.75
N LEU A 309 19.08 -2.54 6.49
CA LEU A 309 20.30 -3.22 6.01
C LEU A 309 20.74 -2.80 4.61
N GLN A 310 19.88 -2.12 3.83
CA GLN A 310 20.19 -1.57 2.52
C GLN A 310 20.33 -0.03 2.55
N GLU A 311 20.60 0.54 3.73
CA GLU A 311 20.72 1.99 3.97
C GLU A 311 21.68 2.67 2.97
N ASP A 312 22.79 2.03 2.63
CA ASP A 312 23.78 2.58 1.68
C ASP A 312 23.16 2.92 0.31
N THR A 313 22.13 2.19 -0.10
CA THR A 313 21.42 2.39 -1.38
C THR A 313 20.12 3.17 -1.21
N ASN A 314 19.26 2.74 -0.29
CA ASN A 314 17.93 3.33 -0.15
C ASN A 314 17.90 4.59 0.74
N ARG A 315 19.00 4.91 1.44
CA ARG A 315 19.15 6.08 2.33
C ARG A 315 18.18 6.09 3.53
N MET A 316 17.70 4.92 3.95
CA MET A 316 16.78 4.77 5.08
C MET A 316 17.44 4.04 6.25
N SER A 317 17.97 4.82 7.21
CA SER A 317 18.52 4.31 8.47
C SER A 317 17.42 3.81 9.42
N ALA A 318 17.83 3.09 10.48
CA ALA A 318 16.90 2.67 11.54
C ALA A 318 16.16 3.86 12.17
N ASN A 319 16.87 4.96 12.46
CA ASN A 319 16.29 6.21 12.96
C ASN A 319 15.30 6.81 11.94
N ALA A 320 15.68 6.89 10.66
CA ALA A 320 14.81 7.45 9.61
C ALA A 320 13.51 6.64 9.45
N LEU A 321 13.58 5.31 9.56
CA LEU A 321 12.40 4.44 9.56
C LEU A 321 11.58 4.62 10.84
N ALA A 322 12.21 4.74 12.01
CA ALA A 322 11.53 4.94 13.27
C ALA A 322 10.72 6.25 13.28
N ILE A 323 11.27 7.35 12.77
CA ILE A 323 10.55 8.64 12.62
C ILE A 323 9.27 8.46 11.79
N VAL A 324 9.32 7.63 10.75
CA VAL A 324 8.16 7.39 9.86
C VAL A 324 7.14 6.45 10.49
N PHE A 325 7.58 5.41 11.21
CA PHE A 325 6.72 4.34 11.70
C PHE A 325 6.21 4.51 13.13
N ALA A 326 6.93 5.19 14.02
CA ALA A 326 6.48 5.49 15.37
C ALA A 326 5.06 6.09 15.43
N PRO A 327 4.72 7.15 14.67
CA PRO A 327 3.36 7.69 14.66
C PRO A 327 2.33 6.77 14.00
N CYS A 328 2.76 5.69 13.33
CA CYS A 328 1.87 4.69 12.77
C CYS A 328 1.54 3.57 13.76
N VAL A 329 2.50 3.18 14.62
CA VAL A 329 2.40 1.98 15.46
C VAL A 329 2.25 2.25 16.95
N LEU A 330 2.68 3.41 17.45
CA LEU A 330 2.65 3.79 18.88
C LEU A 330 2.07 5.20 19.02
N ARG A 331 0.73 5.28 18.86
CA ARG A 331 0.00 6.55 18.88
C ARG A 331 -0.37 6.93 20.30
N CYS A 332 -0.22 8.22 20.60
CA CYS A 332 -0.67 8.80 21.86
C CYS A 332 -2.21 8.72 21.96
N PRO A 333 -2.78 8.33 23.12
CA PRO A 333 -4.23 8.40 23.35
C PRO A 333 -4.77 9.83 23.29
N ASP A 334 -6.01 10.00 22.83
CA ASP A 334 -6.66 11.32 22.70
C ASP A 334 -6.88 12.04 24.05
N THR A 335 -6.73 11.33 25.16
CA THR A 335 -6.86 11.86 26.52
C THR A 335 -5.61 12.56 27.05
N THR A 336 -4.46 12.37 26.39
CA THR A 336 -3.18 12.92 26.84
C THR A 336 -3.08 14.41 26.52
N ASP A 337 -2.49 15.17 27.44
CA ASP A 337 -2.29 16.61 27.25
C ASP A 337 -1.45 16.89 25.98
N PRO A 338 -1.83 17.88 25.13
CA PRO A 338 -1.10 18.19 23.91
C PRO A 338 0.38 18.50 24.13
N LEU A 339 0.76 19.19 25.21
CA LEU A 339 2.15 19.49 25.50
C LEU A 339 2.93 18.22 25.87
N GLN A 340 2.31 17.33 26.65
CA GLN A 340 2.89 16.02 26.98
C GLN A 340 3.08 15.16 25.73
N SER A 341 2.07 15.13 24.85
CA SER A 341 2.12 14.35 23.60
C SER A 341 3.30 14.73 22.72
N VAL A 342 3.67 16.02 22.67
CA VAL A 342 4.82 16.51 21.89
C VAL A 342 6.14 16.04 22.49
N GLN A 343 6.26 16.01 23.82
CA GLN A 343 7.45 15.51 24.50
C GLN A 343 7.64 14.01 24.25
N ASP A 344 6.54 13.26 24.19
CA ASP A 344 6.56 11.81 23.99
C ASP A 344 6.97 11.41 22.57
N ILE A 345 6.87 12.30 21.56
CA ILE A 345 7.28 12.00 20.17
C ILE A 345 8.73 11.52 20.12
N SER A 346 9.63 12.14 20.90
CA SER A 346 11.03 11.75 20.93
C SER A 346 11.23 10.36 21.53
N LYS A 347 10.52 10.05 22.64
CA LYS A 347 10.55 8.76 23.32
C LYS A 347 9.94 7.63 22.49
N THR A 348 8.79 7.87 21.86
CA THR A 348 8.11 6.89 20.99
C THR A 348 8.96 6.57 19.75
N THR A 349 9.59 7.58 19.15
CA THR A 349 10.53 7.40 18.04
C THR A 349 11.75 6.59 18.48
N ALA A 350 12.36 6.95 19.61
CA ALA A 350 13.49 6.21 20.16
C ALA A 350 13.15 4.76 20.53
N CYS A 351 11.94 4.51 21.02
CA CYS A 351 11.43 3.15 21.31
C CYS A 351 11.41 2.29 20.04
N VAL A 352 10.80 2.78 18.95
CA VAL A 352 10.76 2.03 17.69
C VAL A 352 12.16 1.87 17.08
N GLU A 353 13.00 2.89 17.15
CA GLU A 353 14.39 2.79 16.71
C GLU A 353 15.18 1.72 17.48
N LEU A 354 15.02 1.67 18.80
CA LEU A 354 15.65 0.67 19.66
C LEU A 354 15.23 -0.73 19.22
N VAL A 355 13.92 -0.97 19.03
CA VAL A 355 13.41 -2.28 18.60
C VAL A 355 13.97 -2.67 17.23
N ILE A 356 14.05 -1.75 16.27
CA ILE A 356 14.64 -2.02 14.95
C ILE A 356 16.14 -2.36 15.09
N ASN A 357 16.90 -1.61 15.87
CA ASN A 357 18.33 -1.81 16.05
C ASN A 357 18.64 -3.14 16.76
N GLU A 358 17.92 -3.47 17.84
CA GLU A 358 18.09 -4.73 18.55
C GLU A 358 17.76 -5.93 17.66
N GLN A 359 16.69 -5.85 16.87
CA GLN A 359 16.36 -6.91 15.91
C GLN A 359 17.37 -6.98 14.75
N MET A 360 17.91 -5.85 14.31
CA MET A 360 18.98 -5.83 13.30
C MET A 360 20.27 -6.49 13.81
N ASN A 361 20.62 -6.26 15.07
CA ASN A 361 21.78 -6.88 15.71
C ASN A 361 21.60 -8.40 15.79
N LYS A 362 20.43 -8.87 16.26
CA LYS A 362 20.05 -10.30 16.26
C LYS A 362 20.10 -10.90 14.85
N TYR A 363 19.58 -10.18 13.85
CA TYR A 363 19.60 -10.61 12.47
C TYR A 363 21.02 -10.76 11.91
N ARG A 364 21.89 -9.76 12.14
CA ARG A 364 23.30 -9.79 11.73
C ARG A 364 24.06 -10.93 12.43
N ALA A 365 23.74 -11.23 13.68
CA ALA A 365 24.27 -12.39 14.40
C ALA A 365 23.83 -13.72 13.75
N CYS A 366 22.52 -13.97 13.55
CA CYS A 366 22.04 -15.21 12.87
C CYS A 366 22.71 -15.34 11.48
N LEU A 367 22.87 -14.26 10.72
CA LEU A 367 23.53 -14.33 9.41
C LEU A 367 25.01 -14.71 9.49
N LYS A 368 25.76 -14.19 10.47
CA LYS A 368 27.16 -14.57 10.68
C LYS A 368 27.25 -16.06 11.02
N ASP A 369 26.38 -16.55 11.88
CA ASP A 369 26.32 -17.97 12.26
C ASP A 369 25.95 -18.87 11.08
N ILE A 370 25.00 -18.44 10.23
CA ILE A 370 24.68 -19.18 9.00
C ILE A 370 25.91 -19.24 8.09
N SER A 371 26.61 -18.13 7.90
CA SER A 371 27.78 -18.08 7.01
C SER A 371 28.93 -18.97 7.51
N SER A 372 29.12 -19.06 8.84
CA SER A 372 30.14 -19.91 9.45
C SER A 372 29.77 -21.40 9.31
N LEU A 373 28.49 -21.74 9.50
CA LEU A 373 27.97 -23.10 9.29
C LEU A 373 28.08 -23.53 7.82
N GLU A 374 27.74 -22.65 6.88
CA GLU A 374 27.87 -22.92 5.43
C GLU A 374 29.35 -23.11 5.03
N PHE A 375 30.26 -22.31 5.59
CA PHE A 375 31.69 -22.47 5.39
C PHE A 375 32.22 -23.81 5.95
N ALA A 376 31.82 -24.17 7.17
CA ALA A 376 32.18 -25.44 7.80
C ALA A 376 31.66 -26.64 6.98
N GLU A 377 30.41 -26.58 6.49
CA GLU A 377 29.83 -27.60 5.61
C GLU A 377 30.63 -27.73 4.30
N ASN A 378 30.98 -26.61 3.66
CA ASN A 378 31.74 -26.61 2.42
C ASN A 378 33.16 -27.17 2.62
N LYS A 379 33.83 -26.83 3.73
CA LYS A 379 35.15 -27.36 4.10
C LYS A 379 35.10 -28.87 4.37
N ALA A 380 34.07 -29.34 5.07
CA ALA A 380 33.86 -30.77 5.32
C ALA A 380 33.60 -31.53 4.01
N LYS A 381 32.74 -31.01 3.13
CA LYS A 381 32.50 -31.60 1.80
C LYS A 381 33.77 -31.66 0.96
N SER A 382 34.56 -30.59 0.94
CA SER A 382 35.84 -30.56 0.22
C SER A 382 36.78 -31.67 0.73
N ARG A 383 36.96 -31.77 2.05
CA ARG A 383 37.77 -32.84 2.68
C ARG A 383 37.27 -34.24 2.31
N LEU A 384 35.96 -34.48 2.37
CA LEU A 384 35.37 -35.76 1.97
C LEU A 384 35.58 -36.07 0.48
N THR A 385 35.48 -35.07 -0.40
CA THR A 385 35.79 -35.28 -1.83
C THR A 385 37.26 -35.58 -2.07
N HIS A 386 38.17 -34.96 -1.31
CA HIS A 386 39.60 -35.26 -1.36
C HIS A 386 39.90 -36.69 -0.88
N ILE A 387 39.30 -37.12 0.24
CA ILE A 387 39.41 -38.50 0.75
C ILE A 387 38.86 -39.51 -0.27
N ARG A 388 37.69 -39.23 -0.87
CA ARG A 388 37.10 -40.12 -1.89
C ARG A 388 38.00 -40.24 -3.13
N ARG A 389 38.66 -39.15 -3.53
CA ARG A 389 39.62 -39.12 -4.63
C ARG A 389 40.93 -39.86 -4.28
N SER A 390 41.44 -39.73 -3.06
CA SER A 390 42.66 -40.47 -2.64
C SER A 390 42.40 -41.97 -2.52
N MET A 391 41.25 -42.37 -1.97
CA MET A 391 40.81 -43.78 -1.93
C MET A 391 40.64 -44.36 -3.35
N SER A 392 40.12 -43.58 -4.30
CA SER A 392 39.99 -44.02 -5.70
C SER A 392 41.34 -44.12 -6.44
N LYS A 393 42.37 -43.36 -6.03
CA LYS A 393 43.74 -43.52 -6.55
C LYS A 393 44.46 -44.71 -5.92
N GLY A 394 44.26 -44.99 -4.63
CA GLY A 394 44.76 -46.20 -3.97
C GLY A 394 44.23 -47.50 -4.59
N ALA A 395 42.96 -47.51 -5.00
CA ALA A 395 42.36 -48.66 -5.68
C ALA A 395 42.85 -48.86 -7.14
N ARG A 396 43.42 -47.83 -7.78
CA ARG A 396 43.98 -47.93 -9.14
C ARG A 396 45.41 -48.46 -9.17
N SER A 397 46.14 -48.43 -8.04
CA SER A 397 47.48 -49.03 -7.96
C SER A 397 47.46 -50.54 -7.69
N ALA A 398 46.30 -51.13 -7.38
CA ALA A 398 46.13 -52.55 -7.10
C ALA A 398 45.55 -53.37 -8.29
N LYS A 399 45.41 -52.77 -9.48
CA LYS A 399 44.94 -53.47 -10.68
C LYS A 399 45.74 -53.07 -11.91
N GLN A 400 46.98 -53.56 -12.00
CA GLN A 400 47.60 -53.83 -13.30
C GLN A 400 47.43 -55.33 -13.61
N GLN A 401 46.37 -55.67 -14.33
CA GLN A 401 46.36 -56.70 -15.35
C GLN A 401 45.11 -56.50 -16.24
N PRO A 402 45.21 -56.69 -17.57
CA PRO A 402 44.25 -56.14 -18.51
C PRO A 402 43.21 -57.18 -18.93
N HIS A 403 41.93 -56.81 -18.98
CA HIS A 403 40.98 -57.44 -19.89
C HIS A 403 39.89 -56.45 -20.34
N ALA A 404 40.05 -56.02 -21.60
CA ALA A 404 39.10 -55.87 -22.69
C ALA A 404 37.57 -55.70 -22.43
N LEU A 405 37.05 -54.63 -23.07
CA LEU A 405 35.69 -54.39 -23.64
C LEU A 405 34.50 -54.35 -22.64
N ALA A 406 33.50 -53.47 -22.75
CA ALA A 406 33.00 -52.67 -23.87
C ALA A 406 32.34 -51.35 -23.39
N SER A 407 32.23 -50.44 -24.36
CA SER A 407 31.61 -49.12 -24.35
C SER A 407 30.07 -49.11 -24.22
N SER A 408 29.52 -48.13 -23.50
CA SER A 408 28.50 -47.22 -24.08
C SER A 408 28.14 -46.04 -23.14
N GLN A 409 28.53 -44.86 -23.62
CA GLN A 409 27.85 -43.56 -23.63
C GLN A 409 27.00 -43.06 -22.43
N SER A 410 27.56 -42.00 -21.86
CA SER A 410 26.95 -40.82 -21.24
C SER A 410 25.57 -40.38 -21.75
N GLN A 411 24.72 -39.93 -20.82
CA GLN A 411 24.03 -38.65 -20.94
C GLN A 411 23.98 -37.94 -19.57
N GLY A 412 24.57 -36.74 -19.52
CA GLY A 412 24.54 -35.86 -18.37
C GLY A 412 23.28 -35.01 -18.37
N ALA A 413 22.64 -34.88 -17.20
CA ALA A 413 21.57 -33.93 -16.97
C ALA A 413 22.03 -32.87 -15.95
N HIS A 414 22.06 -31.63 -16.43
CA HIS A 414 22.25 -30.39 -15.71
C HIS A 414 21.45 -30.33 -14.40
N CYS A 415 22.12 -30.03 -13.28
CA CYS A 415 21.47 -29.76 -12.00
C CYS A 415 21.97 -28.41 -11.42
N SER A 416 21.57 -27.30 -12.06
CA SER A 416 21.86 -25.93 -11.60
C SER A 416 20.73 -25.32 -10.74
N GLY A 417 19.50 -25.86 -10.74
CA GLY A 417 18.36 -25.28 -10.02
C GLY A 417 18.18 -25.67 -8.53
N ARG A 418 18.94 -26.63 -7.99
CA ARG A 418 18.75 -27.13 -6.61
C ARG A 418 19.47 -26.32 -5.52
N ARG A 419 20.41 -25.42 -5.88
CA ARG A 419 21.23 -24.68 -4.90
C ARG A 419 20.49 -23.49 -4.30
N GLU A 420 19.79 -22.68 -5.11
CA GLU A 420 18.99 -21.55 -4.61
C GLU A 420 17.81 -21.98 -3.74
N CYS A 421 17.14 -23.08 -4.10
CA CYS A 421 16.02 -23.61 -3.33
C CYS A 421 16.42 -24.11 -1.93
N ARG A 422 17.66 -24.60 -1.73
CA ARG A 422 18.14 -25.02 -0.40
C ARG A 422 18.52 -23.82 0.48
N GLY A 423 19.09 -22.76 -0.08
CA GLY A 423 19.36 -21.50 0.63
C GLY A 423 18.07 -20.81 1.10
N ARG A 424 17.04 -20.75 0.24
CA ARG A 424 15.73 -20.20 0.62
C ARG A 424 15.02 -21.01 1.71
N ARG A 425 15.13 -22.36 1.68
CA ARG A 425 14.56 -23.23 2.72
C ARG A 425 15.30 -23.15 4.07
N ARG A 426 16.61 -22.91 4.08
CA ARG A 426 17.37 -22.65 5.33
C ARG A 426 17.08 -21.28 5.93
N ARG A 427 16.93 -20.23 5.11
CA ARG A 427 16.46 -18.91 5.56
C ARG A 427 15.04 -18.97 6.15
N ARG A 428 14.15 -19.78 5.56
CA ARG A 428 12.83 -20.12 6.15
C ARG A 428 12.90 -20.99 7.42
N ARG A 429 14.05 -21.59 7.77
CA ARG A 429 14.25 -22.27 9.06
C ARG A 429 14.79 -21.32 10.15
N CYS A 430 15.63 -20.32 9.85
CA CYS A 430 15.91 -19.22 10.82
C CYS A 430 14.60 -18.46 11.14
N PHE A 431 13.60 -18.48 10.24
CA PHE A 431 12.22 -18.02 10.52
C PHE A 431 11.56 -18.74 11.69
N ARG A 432 11.84 -20.02 11.99
CA ARG A 432 11.27 -20.73 13.15
C ARG A 432 12.15 -20.63 14.40
N CYS A 433 13.47 -20.51 14.25
CA CYS A 433 14.37 -20.26 15.38
C CYS A 433 14.23 -18.86 15.97
N PHE A 434 13.69 -17.89 15.22
CA PHE A 434 13.34 -16.56 15.74
C PHE A 434 12.14 -16.56 16.71
N TYR A 435 11.35 -17.64 16.78
CA TYR A 435 10.12 -17.74 17.58
C TYR A 435 10.19 -18.78 18.72
N SER A 436 11.38 -19.28 19.04
CA SER A 436 11.54 -20.29 20.09
C SER A 436 12.86 -20.10 20.82
N GLU A 437 12.94 -19.04 21.62
CA GLU A 437 13.69 -19.01 22.89
C GLU A 437 12.87 -18.22 23.92
#